data_AF-A0A378JGX8-F1
#
_entry.id   AF-A0A378JGX8-F1
#
_cell.length_a   1.000
_cell.length_b   1.000
_cell.length_c   1.000
_cell.angle_alpha   90.00
_cell.angle_beta   90.00
_cell.angle_gamma   90.00
#
_symmetry.space_group_name_H-M   'P 1'
#
loop_
_entity.id
_entity.type
_entity.pdbx_description
1 polymer ?
#
loop_
_entity_poly.entity_id
_entity_poly.type
_entity_poly.pdbx_seq_one_letter_code
_entity_poly.pdbx_strand_id
1 'polypeptide(L)'
;MFQFFSGAIKAGLNTAQSLLLGPSKTRDEMYAAQKSRYHAVADFITNLHYKPHQNLARKQYWCSQTYFLGQLIKNNSEKIQEITQLPVSVASESALLETINHLISALDAPNNVNKFLKLLEYDLKTVETTPLQPSIQRNTSNLPLQSGIQLVHGDVIQLIKQLNDQGVIVITDNAPNSHRDGAAKYSSGSVEELFSRYTDSALKMALHFCDVHQRNIESNQYAFSEQPYPIDVVEYQKRYLKMVLTICAKLVEKKETYLESEAFFNDLFKSYPNPQNGLPIYFDMQNNVYEVPVGGGSISSHWFADTSEITTVEKTVEQLQKNEKTPMTIVSYAAPDLRKVETSPLDTRSTSNKILQHPEAEGTLGLLLTTGIAAQCQAAINRATYFKEHGINQAVAAVFVMPGCGAFNNPEKQSAAQFISAIKYYYPELEKLGIHCYIAEYNQKLYKVLAEANDSFNSELGQLNETIIRMTDPELRAKAITVKEKILELYAKGEQSELLIKHITQTTQLLTMPPSPKRHALTLEYQKNANLLSKNNNSVLQSLGFAMMVLGLAVMVVGVSFALTGVGLLTSGAITAGGFGLLATGIGLFSNEKKKNIATLSENLRLSCI
;
A
#
# COMPACT_ATOMS: atom_id res chain seq x y z
N MET A 1 -9.35 -11.34 -35.89
CA MET A 1 -7.92 -11.73 -35.93
C MET A 1 -7.02 -10.57 -36.38
N PHE A 2 -7.27 -9.92 -37.52
CA PHE A 2 -6.46 -8.77 -38.01
C PHE A 2 -6.47 -7.54 -37.07
N GLN A 3 -7.61 -7.22 -36.45
CA GLN A 3 -7.74 -6.13 -35.47
C GLN A 3 -6.96 -6.39 -34.18
N PHE A 4 -6.94 -7.64 -33.69
CA PHE A 4 -6.16 -8.04 -32.51
C PHE A 4 -4.65 -7.85 -32.75
N PHE A 5 -4.12 -8.30 -33.89
CA PHE A 5 -2.70 -8.11 -34.21
C PHE A 5 -2.36 -6.62 -34.39
N SER A 6 -3.24 -5.82 -35.00
CA SER A 6 -3.06 -4.37 -35.10
C SER A 6 -3.01 -3.69 -33.73
N GLY A 7 -3.92 -4.05 -32.81
CA GLY A 7 -3.94 -3.52 -31.45
C GLY A 7 -2.71 -3.93 -30.63
N ALA A 8 -2.29 -5.20 -30.72
CA ALA A 8 -1.09 -5.69 -30.06
C ALA A 8 0.19 -4.99 -30.57
N ILE A 9 0.31 -4.76 -31.87
CA ILE A 9 1.45 -4.03 -32.46
C ILE A 9 1.45 -2.58 -31.97
N LYS A 10 0.30 -1.88 -31.97
CA LYS A 10 0.20 -0.50 -31.48
C LYS A 10 0.53 -0.39 -29.99
N ALA A 11 0.01 -1.30 -29.16
CA ALA A 11 0.34 -1.37 -27.74
C ALA A 11 1.84 -1.62 -27.52
N GLY A 12 2.44 -2.52 -28.32
CA GLY A 12 3.88 -2.78 -28.33
C GLY A 12 4.71 -1.55 -28.71
N LEU A 13 4.31 -0.82 -29.76
CA LEU A 13 4.97 0.42 -30.20
C LEU A 13 4.90 1.51 -29.12
N ASN A 14 3.74 1.74 -28.53
CA ASN A 14 3.56 2.71 -27.43
C ASN A 14 4.41 2.35 -26.20
N THR A 15 4.51 1.06 -25.89
CA THR A 15 5.36 0.57 -24.79
C THR A 15 6.84 0.77 -25.10
N ALA A 16 7.29 0.41 -26.30
CA ALA A 16 8.67 0.56 -26.73
C ALA A 16 9.10 2.04 -26.77
N GLN A 17 8.25 2.92 -27.32
CA GLN A 17 8.49 4.36 -27.33
C GLN A 17 8.65 4.89 -25.90
N SER A 18 7.77 4.49 -24.99
CA SER A 18 7.84 4.93 -23.59
C SER A 18 9.11 4.43 -22.91
N LEU A 19 9.56 3.21 -23.20
CA LEU A 19 10.84 2.67 -22.72
C LEU A 19 12.04 3.46 -23.23
N LEU A 20 12.01 3.94 -24.47
CA LEU A 20 13.09 4.75 -25.05
C LEU A 20 13.20 6.15 -24.42
N LEU A 21 12.07 6.78 -24.06
CA LEU A 21 12.05 8.19 -23.62
C LEU A 21 12.61 8.45 -22.21
N GLY A 22 12.73 7.42 -21.38
CA GLY A 22 13.06 7.56 -19.95
C GLY A 22 11.84 7.84 -19.05
N PRO A 23 12.05 7.99 -17.74
CA PRO A 23 11.09 8.62 -16.83
C PRO A 23 10.74 10.05 -17.27
N SER A 24 9.50 10.48 -17.03
CA SER A 24 9.04 11.82 -17.37
C SER A 24 9.79 12.87 -16.55
N LYS A 25 10.34 13.87 -17.23
CA LYS A 25 11.06 15.01 -16.64
C LYS A 25 10.18 16.25 -16.55
N THR A 26 9.17 16.33 -17.40
CA THR A 26 8.18 17.41 -17.43
C THR A 26 6.78 16.85 -17.32
N ARG A 27 5.83 17.74 -16.99
CA ARG A 27 4.42 17.38 -16.93
C ARG A 27 3.84 17.03 -18.30
N ASP A 28 4.30 17.68 -19.37
CA ASP A 28 3.84 17.39 -20.72
C ASP A 28 4.30 16.00 -21.17
N GLU A 29 5.52 15.59 -20.81
CA GLU A 29 5.98 14.22 -20.99
C GLU A 29 5.13 13.22 -20.20
N MET A 30 4.78 13.54 -18.96
CA MET A 30 3.89 12.73 -18.12
C MET A 30 2.51 12.54 -18.75
N TYR A 31 1.88 13.61 -19.22
CA TYR A 31 0.59 13.54 -19.90
C TYR A 31 0.67 12.77 -21.22
N ALA A 32 1.74 12.98 -22.01
CA ALA A 32 1.97 12.23 -23.23
C ALA A 32 2.13 10.73 -22.94
N ALA A 33 2.89 10.36 -21.91
CA ALA A 33 3.05 8.98 -21.45
C ALA A 33 1.70 8.38 -21.01
N GLN A 34 0.89 9.12 -20.26
CA GLN A 34 -0.43 8.66 -19.82
C GLN A 34 -1.40 8.49 -21.01
N LYS A 35 -1.30 9.34 -22.03
CA LYS A 35 -2.07 9.21 -23.28
C LYS A 35 -1.63 7.99 -24.09
N SER A 36 -0.33 7.74 -24.18
CA SER A 36 0.21 6.51 -24.79
C SER A 36 -0.26 5.25 -24.05
N ARG A 37 -0.30 5.29 -22.71
CA ARG A 37 -0.87 4.21 -21.88
C ARG A 37 -2.35 3.99 -22.18
N TYR A 38 -3.14 5.06 -22.22
CA TYR A 38 -4.55 4.99 -22.62
C TYR A 38 -4.72 4.31 -23.97
N HIS A 39 -3.99 4.75 -25.00
CA HIS A 39 -4.10 4.16 -26.34
C HIS A 39 -3.67 2.69 -26.37
N ALA A 40 -2.59 2.33 -25.67
CA ALA A 40 -2.16 0.94 -25.56
C ALA A 40 -3.24 0.05 -24.93
N VAL A 41 -3.90 0.52 -23.87
CA VAL A 41 -4.96 -0.22 -23.17
C VAL A 41 -6.25 -0.26 -23.99
N ALA A 42 -6.69 0.86 -24.57
CA ALA A 42 -7.91 0.94 -25.37
C ALA A 42 -7.84 0.04 -26.61
N ASP A 43 -6.69 -0.01 -27.29
CA ASP A 43 -6.47 -0.87 -28.46
C ASP A 43 -6.42 -2.37 -28.10
N PHE A 44 -5.95 -2.68 -26.88
CA PHE A 44 -5.89 -4.06 -26.40
C PHE A 44 -7.25 -4.59 -25.94
N ILE A 45 -7.98 -3.79 -25.15
CA ILE A 45 -9.23 -4.19 -24.51
C ILE A 45 -10.36 -4.43 -25.51
N THR A 46 -10.38 -3.69 -26.62
CA THR A 46 -11.35 -3.90 -27.72
C THR A 46 -11.21 -5.26 -28.40
N ASN A 47 -10.13 -6.00 -28.16
CA ASN A 47 -9.86 -7.31 -28.77
C ASN A 47 -9.71 -8.45 -27.75
N LEU A 48 -9.93 -8.20 -26.45
CA LEU A 48 -9.74 -9.20 -25.40
C LEU A 48 -10.91 -10.18 -25.33
N HIS A 49 -10.59 -11.47 -25.46
CA HIS A 49 -11.49 -12.56 -25.07
C HIS A 49 -11.19 -12.91 -23.61
N TYR A 50 -12.09 -12.56 -22.71
CA TYR A 50 -11.95 -12.85 -21.29
C TYR A 50 -12.29 -14.31 -21.01
N LYS A 51 -11.52 -14.93 -20.11
CA LYS A 51 -11.79 -16.30 -19.65
C LYS A 51 -13.09 -16.32 -18.81
N PRO A 52 -13.81 -17.46 -18.76
CA PRO A 52 -15.07 -17.53 -18.01
C PRO A 52 -14.99 -17.05 -16.55
N HIS A 53 -13.91 -17.37 -15.84
CA HIS A 53 -13.71 -16.91 -14.46
C HIS A 53 -13.47 -15.39 -14.34
N GLN A 54 -12.89 -14.74 -15.36
CA GLN A 54 -12.69 -13.30 -15.39
C GLN A 54 -14.02 -12.58 -15.63
N ASN A 55 -14.87 -13.12 -16.51
CA ASN A 55 -16.23 -12.61 -16.69
C ASN A 55 -17.06 -12.79 -15.43
N LEU A 56 -16.94 -13.92 -14.74
CA LEU A 56 -17.62 -14.14 -13.46
C LEU A 56 -17.17 -13.15 -12.39
N ALA A 57 -15.85 -12.91 -12.25
CA ALA A 57 -15.32 -11.92 -11.31
C ALA A 57 -15.81 -10.50 -11.63
N ARG A 58 -15.86 -10.11 -12.91
CA ARG A 58 -16.42 -8.82 -13.34
C ARG A 58 -17.90 -8.68 -13.01
N LYS A 59 -18.69 -9.73 -13.28
CA LYS A 59 -20.12 -9.78 -12.92
C LYS A 59 -20.30 -9.63 -11.43
N GLN A 60 -19.54 -10.40 -10.64
CA GLN A 60 -19.54 -10.30 -9.19
C GLN A 60 -19.23 -8.88 -8.73
N TYR A 61 -18.13 -8.29 -9.22
CA TYR A 61 -17.72 -6.93 -8.85
C TYR A 61 -18.82 -5.91 -9.11
N TRP A 62 -19.32 -5.77 -10.34
CA TRP A 62 -20.28 -4.71 -10.66
C TRP A 62 -21.67 -4.94 -10.07
N CYS A 63 -22.11 -6.19 -9.94
CA CYS A 63 -23.34 -6.49 -9.20
C CYS A 63 -23.18 -6.16 -7.70
N SER A 64 -22.01 -6.44 -7.11
CA SER A 64 -21.70 -6.07 -5.72
C SER A 64 -21.65 -4.55 -5.52
N GLN A 65 -21.01 -3.81 -6.43
CA GLN A 65 -21.00 -2.34 -6.36
C GLN A 65 -22.41 -1.75 -6.50
N THR A 66 -23.26 -2.36 -7.35
CA THR A 66 -24.67 -1.98 -7.47
C THR A 66 -25.45 -2.29 -6.19
N TYR A 67 -25.19 -3.43 -5.54
CA TYR A 67 -25.72 -3.76 -4.22
C TYR A 67 -25.32 -2.72 -3.17
N PHE A 68 -24.03 -2.38 -3.07
CA PHE A 68 -23.57 -1.39 -2.09
C PHE A 68 -24.15 0.01 -2.35
N LEU A 69 -24.26 0.42 -3.61
CA LEU A 69 -24.97 1.65 -3.99
C LEU A 69 -26.43 1.61 -3.55
N GLY A 70 -27.14 0.51 -3.83
CA GLY A 70 -28.52 0.34 -3.39
C GLY A 70 -28.66 0.37 -1.87
N GLN A 71 -27.73 -0.21 -1.12
CA GLN A 71 -27.71 -0.12 0.35
C GLN A 71 -27.45 1.30 0.84
N LEU A 72 -26.53 2.06 0.20
CA LEU A 72 -26.29 3.46 0.52
C LEU A 72 -27.58 4.29 0.32
N ILE A 73 -28.25 4.09 -0.82
CA ILE A 73 -29.51 4.74 -1.16
C ILE A 73 -30.60 4.40 -0.15
N LYS A 74 -30.81 3.11 0.13
CA LYS A 74 -31.82 2.60 1.07
C LYS A 74 -31.67 3.20 2.46
N ASN A 75 -30.43 3.25 2.97
CA ASN A 75 -30.14 3.70 4.33
C ASN A 75 -30.09 5.23 4.46
N ASN A 76 -30.07 5.97 3.35
CA ASN A 76 -29.96 7.42 3.34
C ASN A 76 -30.96 8.07 2.37
N SER A 77 -32.15 7.50 2.23
CA SER A 77 -33.15 7.88 1.23
C SER A 77 -33.50 9.37 1.28
N GLU A 78 -33.66 9.94 2.48
CA GLU A 78 -33.94 11.37 2.68
C GLU A 78 -32.81 12.27 2.12
N LYS A 79 -31.54 11.92 2.40
CA LYS A 79 -30.38 12.66 1.92
C LYS A 79 -30.24 12.55 0.41
N ILE A 80 -30.53 11.37 -0.16
CA ILE A 80 -30.53 11.18 -1.61
C ILE A 80 -31.67 11.98 -2.25
N GLN A 81 -32.86 12.00 -1.65
CA GLN A 81 -34.00 12.78 -2.13
C GLN A 81 -33.72 14.29 -2.08
N GLU A 82 -32.96 14.77 -1.09
CA GLU A 82 -32.50 16.16 -1.04
C GLU A 82 -31.56 16.51 -2.20
N ILE A 83 -30.72 15.56 -2.63
CA ILE A 83 -29.77 15.72 -3.75
C ILE A 83 -30.51 15.67 -5.09
N THR A 84 -31.39 14.69 -5.28
CA THR A 84 -32.07 14.45 -6.56
C THR A 84 -33.33 15.30 -6.75
N GLN A 85 -33.93 15.77 -5.66
CA GLN A 85 -35.26 16.41 -5.62
C GLN A 85 -36.39 15.53 -6.20
N LEU A 86 -36.17 14.23 -6.28
CA LEU A 86 -37.05 13.26 -6.91
C LEU A 86 -37.27 12.05 -5.98
N PRO A 87 -38.35 11.29 -6.15
CA PRO A 87 -38.59 10.08 -5.35
C PRO A 87 -37.42 9.10 -5.42
N VAL A 88 -37.13 8.46 -4.28
CA VAL A 88 -36.01 7.54 -4.09
C VAL A 88 -36.54 6.19 -3.67
N SER A 89 -36.16 5.13 -4.39
CA SER A 89 -36.55 3.76 -4.04
C SER A 89 -35.58 2.73 -4.61
N VAL A 90 -35.44 1.61 -3.90
CA VAL A 90 -34.66 0.44 -4.35
C VAL A 90 -35.49 -0.85 -4.31
N ALA A 91 -36.82 -0.71 -4.25
CA ALA A 91 -37.74 -1.84 -4.06
C ALA A 91 -37.81 -2.80 -5.26
N SER A 92 -37.43 -2.32 -6.45
CA SER A 92 -37.41 -3.09 -7.69
C SER A 92 -36.24 -2.65 -8.57
N GLU A 93 -35.94 -3.43 -9.60
CA GLU A 93 -34.94 -3.06 -10.61
C GLU A 93 -35.27 -1.72 -11.28
N SER A 94 -36.55 -1.48 -11.62
CA SER A 94 -37.00 -0.23 -12.24
C SER A 94 -36.83 0.98 -11.32
N ALA A 95 -37.21 0.84 -10.04
CA ALA A 95 -37.07 1.90 -9.06
C ALA A 95 -35.60 2.22 -8.76
N LEU A 96 -34.76 1.18 -8.68
CA LEU A 96 -33.32 1.33 -8.51
C LEU A 96 -32.70 2.07 -9.71
N LEU A 97 -33.02 1.63 -10.94
CA LEU A 97 -32.54 2.27 -12.17
C LEU A 97 -32.93 3.75 -12.23
N GLU A 98 -34.20 4.07 -11.97
CA GLU A 98 -34.73 5.42 -11.97
C GLU A 98 -33.99 6.30 -10.94
N THR A 99 -33.81 5.80 -9.72
CA THR A 99 -33.06 6.51 -8.68
C THR A 99 -31.60 6.77 -9.08
N ILE A 100 -30.92 5.78 -9.67
CA ILE A 100 -29.53 5.95 -10.14
C ILE A 100 -29.46 7.01 -11.26
N ASN A 101 -30.40 6.99 -12.21
CA ASN A 101 -30.46 7.98 -13.28
C ASN A 101 -30.71 9.40 -12.74
N HIS A 102 -31.61 9.55 -11.76
CA HIS A 102 -31.82 10.82 -11.07
C HIS A 102 -30.55 11.33 -10.39
N LEU A 103 -29.78 10.44 -9.74
CA LEU A 103 -28.48 10.79 -9.17
C LEU A 103 -27.48 11.24 -10.24
N ILE A 104 -27.36 10.52 -11.36
CA ILE A 104 -26.44 10.89 -12.46
C ILE A 104 -26.71 12.32 -12.94
N SER A 105 -27.99 12.66 -13.15
CA SER A 105 -28.40 14.01 -13.57
C SER A 105 -28.18 15.05 -12.47
N ALA A 106 -28.47 14.72 -11.21
CA ALA A 106 -28.31 15.65 -10.09
C ALA A 106 -26.84 16.06 -9.88
N LEU A 107 -25.89 15.17 -10.17
CA LEU A 107 -24.45 15.43 -10.04
C LEU A 107 -23.89 16.41 -11.10
N ASP A 108 -24.68 16.86 -12.07
CA ASP A 108 -24.26 17.96 -12.95
C ASP A 108 -24.12 19.30 -12.21
N ALA A 109 -24.80 19.46 -11.08
CA ALA A 109 -24.67 20.63 -10.22
C ALA A 109 -23.55 20.45 -9.17
N PRO A 110 -22.53 21.34 -9.10
CA PRO A 110 -21.42 21.22 -8.13
C PRO A 110 -21.85 21.11 -6.67
N ASN A 111 -22.93 21.82 -6.28
CA ASN A 111 -23.46 21.73 -4.92
C ASN A 111 -23.96 20.33 -4.57
N ASN A 112 -24.56 19.63 -5.53
CA ASN A 112 -25.06 18.27 -5.34
C ASN A 112 -23.91 17.25 -5.28
N VAL A 113 -22.83 17.47 -6.02
CA VAL A 113 -21.58 16.70 -5.89
C VAL A 113 -21.07 16.78 -4.45
N ASN A 114 -20.95 17.99 -3.91
CA ASN A 114 -20.49 18.20 -2.53
C ASN A 114 -21.42 17.56 -1.50
N LYS A 115 -22.74 17.59 -1.70
CA LYS A 115 -23.71 16.89 -0.83
C LYS A 115 -23.51 15.37 -0.88
N PHE A 116 -23.31 14.81 -2.06
CA PHE A 116 -23.09 13.37 -2.21
C PHE A 116 -21.76 12.92 -1.61
N LEU A 117 -20.69 13.70 -1.77
CA LEU A 117 -19.40 13.44 -1.11
C LEU A 117 -19.52 13.47 0.42
N LYS A 118 -20.22 14.47 0.97
CA LYS A 118 -20.51 14.54 2.42
C LYS A 118 -21.34 13.34 2.91
N LEU A 119 -22.23 12.82 2.07
CA LEU A 119 -22.97 11.58 2.38
C LEU A 119 -22.01 10.38 2.46
N LEU A 120 -21.08 10.24 1.51
CA LEU A 120 -20.09 9.17 1.53
C LEU A 120 -19.16 9.28 2.76
N GLU A 121 -18.72 10.49 3.13
CA GLU A 121 -17.92 10.74 4.34
C GLU A 121 -18.70 10.37 5.62
N TYR A 122 -19.99 10.72 5.66
CA TYR A 122 -20.88 10.36 6.75
C TYR A 122 -21.03 8.84 6.88
N ASP A 123 -21.21 8.14 5.76
CA ASP A 123 -21.28 6.68 5.74
C ASP A 123 -19.97 6.05 6.23
N LEU A 124 -18.80 6.55 5.79
CA LEU A 124 -17.49 6.08 6.26
C LEU A 124 -17.36 6.19 7.79
N LYS A 125 -17.71 7.34 8.39
CA LYS A 125 -17.71 7.54 9.84
C LYS A 125 -18.69 6.62 10.57
N THR A 126 -19.81 6.31 9.91
CA THR A 126 -20.80 5.36 10.45
C THR A 126 -20.18 3.96 10.53
N VAL A 127 -19.45 3.51 9.51
CA VAL A 127 -18.73 2.21 9.54
C VAL A 127 -17.72 2.15 10.69
N GLU A 128 -17.02 3.25 10.95
CA GLU A 128 -15.99 3.33 12.00
C GLU A 128 -16.53 3.14 13.42
N THR A 129 -17.78 3.53 13.62
CA THR A 129 -18.41 3.55 14.95
C THR A 129 -19.44 2.44 15.13
N THR A 130 -19.86 1.79 14.04
CA THR A 130 -20.87 0.73 14.09
C THR A 130 -20.29 -0.53 14.75
N PRO A 131 -20.92 -1.05 15.82
CA PRO A 131 -20.62 -2.37 16.34
C PRO A 131 -21.27 -3.47 15.49
N LEU A 132 -20.66 -4.65 15.43
CA LEU A 132 -21.31 -5.86 14.92
C LEU A 132 -22.56 -6.21 15.73
N GLN A 133 -23.67 -6.53 15.09
CA GLN A 133 -24.79 -7.10 15.84
C GLN A 133 -24.47 -8.56 16.19
N PRO A 134 -24.79 -9.03 17.41
CA PRO A 134 -24.67 -10.45 17.74
C PRO A 134 -25.53 -11.25 16.76
N SER A 135 -24.91 -12.11 15.95
CA SER A 135 -25.67 -13.00 15.08
C SER A 135 -26.43 -13.99 15.95
N ILE A 136 -27.77 -14.00 15.84
CA ILE A 136 -28.66 -14.90 16.62
C ILE A 136 -28.44 -16.39 16.24
N GLN A 137 -27.68 -16.66 15.17
CA GLN A 137 -27.31 -17.99 14.73
C GLN A 137 -25.86 -18.02 14.23
N ARG A 138 -24.98 -18.79 14.91
CA ARG A 138 -24.26 -19.96 14.36
C ARG A 138 -23.10 -20.36 15.29
N ASN A 139 -23.37 -21.35 16.13
CA ASN A 139 -22.35 -22.30 16.58
C ASN A 139 -21.81 -23.02 15.33
N THR A 140 -20.57 -22.77 14.90
CA THR A 140 -19.65 -23.73 14.21
C THR A 140 -18.42 -23.04 13.58
N SER A 141 -17.68 -22.19 14.29
CA SER A 141 -16.31 -21.85 13.86
C SER A 141 -15.31 -22.20 14.95
N ASN A 142 -14.55 -23.28 14.70
CA ASN A 142 -13.54 -23.85 15.59
C ASN A 142 -12.23 -23.05 15.60
N LEU A 143 -12.21 -21.80 15.13
CA LEU A 143 -11.00 -21.00 15.18
C LEU A 143 -10.86 -20.48 16.61
N PRO A 144 -9.95 -21.03 17.43
CA PRO A 144 -9.83 -20.58 18.79
C PRO A 144 -9.20 -19.19 18.76
N LEU A 145 -9.77 -18.26 19.53
CA LEU A 145 -9.17 -16.96 19.77
C LEU A 145 -7.94 -17.16 20.68
N GLN A 146 -6.83 -17.61 20.09
CA GLN A 146 -5.55 -17.83 20.76
C GLN A 146 -4.72 -16.55 20.79
N SER A 147 -3.91 -16.41 21.84
CA SER A 147 -2.80 -15.45 21.88
C SER A 147 -1.73 -15.82 20.84
N GLY A 148 -0.85 -14.87 20.54
CA GLY A 148 0.16 -14.95 19.50
C GLY A 148 -0.29 -14.42 18.14
N ILE A 149 0.64 -14.48 17.18
CA ILE A 149 0.40 -14.23 15.77
C ILE A 149 0.03 -15.56 15.12
N GLN A 150 -1.17 -15.67 14.55
CA GLN A 150 -1.69 -16.90 13.96
C GLN A 150 -1.48 -16.92 12.45
N LEU A 151 -0.77 -17.92 11.93
CA LEU A 151 -0.61 -18.12 10.49
C LEU A 151 -1.74 -19.01 9.96
N VAL A 152 -2.44 -18.55 8.91
CA VAL A 152 -3.57 -19.24 8.29
C VAL A 152 -3.28 -19.48 6.81
N HIS A 153 -3.24 -20.76 6.41
CA HIS A 153 -3.17 -21.15 5.01
C HIS A 153 -4.58 -21.19 4.42
N GLY A 154 -4.97 -20.16 3.67
CA GLY A 154 -6.32 -20.07 3.14
C GLY A 154 -6.66 -18.73 2.50
N ASP A 155 -7.90 -18.63 2.03
CA ASP A 155 -8.47 -17.43 1.43
C ASP A 155 -8.77 -16.37 2.50
N VAL A 156 -8.26 -15.15 2.29
CA VAL A 156 -8.41 -14.04 3.24
C VAL A 156 -9.87 -13.63 3.44
N ILE A 157 -10.71 -13.70 2.42
CA ILE A 157 -12.14 -13.39 2.53
C ILE A 157 -12.85 -14.43 3.40
N GLN A 158 -12.48 -15.71 3.28
CA GLN A 158 -13.04 -16.76 4.14
C GLN A 158 -12.64 -16.57 5.61
N LEU A 159 -11.39 -16.20 5.89
CA LEU A 159 -10.97 -15.84 7.25
C LEU A 159 -11.78 -14.66 7.80
N ILE A 160 -11.97 -13.61 7.00
CA ILE A 160 -12.72 -12.42 7.41
C ILE A 160 -14.19 -12.75 7.71
N LYS A 161 -14.82 -13.58 6.87
CA LYS A 161 -16.18 -14.08 7.11
C LYS A 161 -16.25 -14.83 8.45
N GLN A 162 -15.33 -15.74 8.69
CA GLN A 162 -15.27 -16.51 9.95
C GLN A 162 -15.09 -15.62 11.18
N LEU A 163 -14.26 -14.59 11.10
CA LEU A 163 -14.04 -13.63 12.19
C LEU A 163 -15.28 -12.76 12.43
N ASN A 164 -15.91 -12.26 11.37
CA ASN A 164 -17.16 -11.48 11.48
C ASN A 164 -18.29 -12.34 12.07
N ASP A 165 -18.39 -13.62 11.70
CA ASP A 165 -19.36 -14.58 12.26
C ASP A 165 -19.14 -14.82 13.76
N GLN A 166 -17.89 -14.67 14.24
CA GLN A 166 -17.54 -14.71 15.68
C GLN A 166 -17.76 -13.37 16.40
N GLY A 167 -18.27 -12.34 15.71
CA GLY A 167 -18.48 -11.00 16.29
C GLY A 167 -17.19 -10.19 16.43
N VAL A 168 -16.15 -10.49 15.64
CA VAL A 168 -14.85 -9.80 15.67
C VAL A 168 -14.79 -8.74 14.55
N ILE A 169 -14.42 -7.51 14.89
CA ILE A 169 -14.17 -6.45 13.89
C ILE A 169 -12.84 -6.69 13.20
N VAL A 170 -12.86 -6.73 11.87
CA VAL A 170 -11.67 -6.95 11.05
C VAL A 170 -11.04 -5.65 10.57
N ILE A 171 -9.73 -5.58 10.71
CA ILE A 171 -8.86 -4.56 10.12
C ILE A 171 -7.81 -5.29 9.28
N THR A 172 -7.94 -5.18 7.97
CA THR A 172 -7.03 -5.83 7.03
C THR A 172 -6.22 -4.79 6.27
N ASP A 173 -5.07 -5.18 5.75
CA ASP A 173 -4.48 -4.48 4.63
C ASP A 173 -4.94 -5.12 3.30
N ASN A 174 -4.95 -4.34 2.22
CA ASN A 174 -5.22 -4.87 0.88
C ASN A 174 -3.95 -5.35 0.15
N ALA A 175 -2.84 -5.50 0.89
CA ALA A 175 -1.47 -5.68 0.40
C ALA A 175 -1.08 -4.60 -0.62
N PRO A 176 0.19 -4.20 -0.67
CA PRO A 176 0.58 -3.00 -1.38
C PRO A 176 0.37 -3.13 -2.88
N ASN A 177 -0.60 -2.38 -3.35
CA ASN A 177 -0.85 -2.15 -4.76
C ASN A 177 -1.16 -0.67 -5.03
N SER A 178 -0.71 0.22 -4.15
CA SER A 178 -0.79 1.68 -4.27
C SER A 178 -0.34 2.26 -5.61
N HIS A 179 0.43 1.52 -6.42
CA HIS A 179 0.98 2.00 -7.68
C HIS A 179 0.21 1.58 -8.90
N ARG A 180 -0.80 0.70 -8.77
CA ARG A 180 -1.33 -0.02 -9.94
C ARG A 180 -2.83 -0.09 -10.00
N ASP A 181 -3.44 1.05 -9.73
CA ASP A 181 -4.82 1.28 -10.12
C ASP A 181 -4.85 1.58 -11.62
N GLY A 182 -5.22 0.60 -12.44
CA GLY A 182 -5.13 0.73 -13.89
C GLY A 182 -5.48 -0.52 -14.69
N ALA A 183 -5.17 -1.71 -14.18
CA ALA A 183 -5.58 -2.96 -14.81
C ALA A 183 -5.90 -4.07 -13.81
N ALA A 184 -5.32 -4.02 -12.60
CA ALA A 184 -5.42 -5.08 -11.60
C ALA A 184 -6.84 -5.28 -11.03
N LYS A 185 -7.71 -4.25 -11.05
CA LYS A 185 -9.13 -4.34 -10.68
C LYS A 185 -9.99 -5.11 -11.70
N TYR A 186 -9.47 -5.32 -12.91
CA TYR A 186 -10.22 -5.92 -14.03
C TYR A 186 -9.59 -7.22 -14.54
N SER A 187 -8.43 -7.62 -14.01
CA SER A 187 -7.84 -8.94 -14.18
C SER A 187 -7.90 -9.69 -12.85
N SER A 188 -8.60 -10.83 -12.82
CA SER A 188 -8.65 -11.73 -11.67
C SER A 188 -7.24 -12.00 -11.12
N GLY A 189 -7.05 -11.84 -9.81
CA GLY A 189 -5.84 -12.32 -9.13
C GLY A 189 -5.10 -11.33 -8.22
N SER A 190 -5.57 -10.09 -8.07
CA SER A 190 -5.05 -9.18 -7.03
C SER A 190 -5.91 -9.22 -5.78
N VAL A 191 -5.30 -9.00 -4.61
CA VAL A 191 -5.98 -8.95 -3.31
C VAL A 191 -6.93 -7.74 -3.24
N GLU A 192 -6.55 -6.61 -3.84
CA GLU A 192 -7.42 -5.44 -3.95
C GLU A 192 -8.68 -5.72 -4.78
N GLU A 193 -8.54 -6.36 -5.94
CA GLU A 193 -9.68 -6.78 -6.76
C GLU A 193 -10.58 -7.72 -5.97
N LEU A 194 -9.99 -8.66 -5.23
CA LEU A 194 -10.72 -9.55 -4.34
C LEU A 194 -11.50 -8.77 -3.29
N PHE A 195 -10.89 -7.87 -2.53
CA PHE A 195 -11.58 -7.04 -1.55
C PHE A 195 -12.70 -6.21 -2.17
N SER A 196 -12.43 -5.61 -3.32
CA SER A 196 -13.39 -4.75 -4.02
C SER A 196 -14.66 -5.49 -4.44
N ARG A 197 -14.64 -6.82 -4.56
CA ARG A 197 -15.85 -7.62 -4.80
C ARG A 197 -16.73 -7.74 -3.55
N TYR A 198 -16.18 -7.63 -2.35
CA TYR A 198 -16.90 -7.82 -1.09
C TYR A 198 -17.12 -6.50 -0.32
N THR A 199 -16.70 -5.36 -0.88
CA THR A 199 -16.81 -4.04 -0.25
C THR A 199 -17.37 -2.96 -1.17
N ASP A 200 -17.79 -1.85 -0.59
CA ASP A 200 -18.32 -0.65 -1.25
C ASP A 200 -17.23 0.27 -1.87
N SER A 201 -16.12 -0.32 -2.32
CA SER A 201 -14.91 0.40 -2.72
C SER A 201 -15.11 1.36 -3.88
N ALA A 202 -15.96 1.05 -4.86
CA ALA A 202 -16.11 1.90 -6.05
C ALA A 202 -16.69 3.29 -5.74
N LEU A 203 -17.56 3.41 -4.73
CA LEU A 203 -18.08 4.73 -4.35
C LEU A 203 -17.08 5.48 -3.46
N LYS A 204 -16.52 4.78 -2.47
CA LYS A 204 -15.61 5.39 -1.48
C LYS A 204 -14.26 5.79 -2.06
N MET A 205 -13.87 5.25 -3.22
CA MET A 205 -12.67 5.69 -3.92
C MET A 205 -12.66 7.19 -4.22
N ALA A 206 -13.84 7.80 -4.47
CA ALA A 206 -13.96 9.24 -4.71
C ALA A 206 -13.47 10.08 -3.51
N LEU A 207 -13.56 9.56 -2.28
CA LEU A 207 -13.11 10.26 -1.07
C LEU A 207 -11.59 10.29 -0.93
N HIS A 208 -10.87 9.45 -1.68
CA HIS A 208 -9.42 9.39 -1.65
C HIS A 208 -8.76 10.31 -2.68
N PHE A 209 -9.54 11.04 -3.47
CA PHE A 209 -9.01 11.95 -4.47
C PHE A 209 -8.42 13.17 -3.76
N CYS A 210 -7.11 13.36 -3.90
CA CYS A 210 -6.37 14.53 -3.45
C CYS A 210 -5.47 15.01 -4.59
N ASP A 211 -5.08 16.30 -4.58
CA ASP A 211 -4.12 16.83 -5.55
C ASP A 211 -2.76 16.13 -5.36
N VAL A 212 -2.46 15.24 -6.29
CA VAL A 212 -1.27 14.39 -6.25
C VAL A 212 0.00 15.23 -6.37
N HIS A 213 -0.01 16.26 -7.21
CA HIS A 213 1.17 17.09 -7.43
C HIS A 213 1.47 17.94 -6.21
N GLN A 214 0.44 18.57 -5.63
CA GLN A 214 0.59 19.35 -4.40
C GLN A 214 1.10 18.48 -3.25
N ARG A 215 0.53 17.30 -3.06
CA ARG A 215 0.98 16.32 -2.06
C ARG A 215 2.45 15.91 -2.27
N ASN A 216 2.86 15.67 -3.52
CA ASN A 216 4.23 15.28 -3.84
C ASN A 216 5.23 16.44 -3.65
N ILE A 217 4.80 17.70 -3.80
CA ILE A 217 5.61 18.87 -3.45
C ILE A 217 5.83 18.93 -1.95
N GLU A 218 4.75 18.79 -1.17
CA GLU A 218 4.79 18.82 0.29
C GLU A 218 5.69 17.73 0.88
N SER A 219 5.78 16.57 0.22
CA SER A 219 6.65 15.46 0.63
C SER A 219 8.06 15.49 0.03
N ASN A 220 8.44 16.51 -0.75
CA ASN A 220 9.68 16.58 -1.54
C ASN A 220 9.87 15.41 -2.54
N GLN A 221 8.80 14.72 -2.89
CA GLN A 221 8.79 13.59 -3.83
C GLN A 221 8.36 14.00 -5.24
N TYR A 222 8.08 15.28 -5.48
CA TYR A 222 7.66 15.75 -6.79
C TYR A 222 8.78 15.60 -7.82
N ALA A 223 8.49 14.89 -8.92
CA ALA A 223 9.45 14.47 -9.93
C ALA A 223 9.89 15.61 -10.87
N PHE A 224 9.07 16.64 -11.02
CA PHE A 224 9.33 17.70 -11.99
C PHE A 224 9.92 18.94 -11.31
N SER A 225 10.64 19.76 -12.08
CA SER A 225 11.15 21.05 -11.61
C SER A 225 10.10 22.16 -11.65
N GLU A 226 9.03 21.98 -12.43
CA GLU A 226 8.00 22.99 -12.69
C GLU A 226 6.86 22.94 -11.68
N GLN A 227 6.39 24.10 -11.20
CA GLN A 227 5.19 24.18 -10.36
C GLN A 227 3.94 23.64 -11.09
N PRO A 228 3.14 22.76 -10.47
CA PRO A 228 1.93 22.21 -11.06
C PRO A 228 0.84 23.29 -11.17
N TYR A 229 -0.08 23.10 -12.10
CA TYR A 229 -1.31 23.89 -12.10
C TYR A 229 -2.24 23.36 -11.00
N PRO A 230 -3.04 24.22 -10.36
CA PRO A 230 -4.04 23.77 -9.41
C PRO A 230 -4.99 22.74 -10.04
N ILE A 231 -5.24 21.65 -9.34
CA ILE A 231 -6.21 20.64 -9.75
C ILE A 231 -7.55 20.88 -9.07
N ASP A 232 -8.63 20.90 -9.86
CA ASP A 232 -9.99 20.86 -9.35
C ASP A 232 -10.37 19.41 -8.98
N VAL A 233 -10.06 19.03 -7.74
CA VAL A 233 -10.35 17.68 -7.22
C VAL A 233 -11.84 17.33 -7.30
N VAL A 234 -12.73 18.31 -7.08
CA VAL A 234 -14.19 18.09 -7.09
C VAL A 234 -14.67 17.72 -8.48
N GLU A 235 -14.09 18.31 -9.52
CA GLU A 235 -14.42 17.95 -10.90
C GLU A 235 -14.04 16.50 -11.23
N TYR A 236 -12.87 16.04 -10.76
CA TYR A 236 -12.49 14.64 -10.93
C TYR A 236 -13.41 13.69 -10.16
N GLN A 237 -13.75 14.04 -8.91
CA GLN A 237 -14.70 13.27 -8.10
C GLN A 237 -16.06 13.15 -8.82
N LYS A 238 -16.58 14.25 -9.37
CA LYS A 238 -17.81 14.27 -10.18
C LYS A 238 -17.71 13.31 -11.37
N ARG A 239 -16.67 13.46 -12.21
CA ARG A 239 -16.48 12.62 -13.41
C ARG A 239 -16.38 11.14 -13.05
N TYR A 240 -15.66 10.80 -11.98
CA TYR A 240 -15.51 9.42 -11.52
C TYR A 240 -16.82 8.85 -11.00
N LEU A 241 -17.54 9.58 -10.14
CA LEU A 241 -18.84 9.16 -9.63
C LEU A 241 -19.86 8.96 -10.76
N LYS A 242 -19.91 9.86 -11.74
CA LYS A 242 -20.79 9.71 -12.91
C LYS A 242 -20.43 8.47 -13.74
N MET A 243 -19.14 8.13 -13.91
CA MET A 243 -18.71 6.89 -14.54
C MET A 243 -19.25 5.67 -13.79
N VAL A 244 -19.00 5.58 -12.47
CA VAL A 244 -19.45 4.46 -11.64
C VAL A 244 -20.98 4.30 -11.68
N LEU A 245 -21.72 5.40 -11.50
CA LEU A 245 -23.18 5.39 -11.53
C LEU A 245 -23.73 4.99 -12.90
N THR A 246 -23.12 5.46 -14.00
CA THR A 246 -23.52 5.09 -15.37
C THR A 246 -23.37 3.60 -15.62
N ILE A 247 -22.27 3.00 -15.16
CA ILE A 247 -22.06 1.55 -15.28
C ILE A 247 -23.11 0.79 -14.47
N CYS A 248 -23.42 1.23 -13.23
CA CYS A 248 -24.47 0.62 -12.41
C CYS A 248 -25.85 0.74 -13.09
N ALA A 249 -26.22 1.91 -13.59
CA ALA A 249 -27.49 2.13 -14.31
C ALA A 249 -27.62 1.22 -15.54
N LYS A 250 -26.60 1.19 -16.40
CA LYS A 250 -26.61 0.36 -17.61
C LYS A 250 -26.59 -1.13 -17.29
N LEU A 251 -25.94 -1.55 -16.20
CA LEU A 251 -26.03 -2.93 -15.72
C LEU A 251 -27.47 -3.28 -15.33
N VAL A 252 -28.17 -2.43 -14.57
CA VAL A 252 -29.57 -2.69 -14.19
C VAL A 252 -30.48 -2.73 -15.42
N GLU A 253 -30.30 -1.80 -16.35
CA GLU A 253 -31.07 -1.67 -17.59
C GLU A 253 -30.86 -2.85 -18.55
N LYS A 254 -29.60 -3.21 -18.82
CA LYS A 254 -29.21 -4.15 -19.89
C LYS A 254 -28.77 -5.51 -19.38
N LYS A 255 -28.83 -5.73 -18.07
CA LYS A 255 -28.42 -6.98 -17.39
C LYS A 255 -26.94 -7.29 -17.60
N GLU A 256 -26.52 -8.49 -17.20
CA GLU A 256 -25.11 -8.88 -17.11
C GLU A 256 -24.44 -8.96 -18.48
N THR A 257 -25.22 -9.12 -19.57
CA THR A 257 -24.71 -9.10 -20.94
C THR A 257 -24.01 -7.78 -21.29
N TYR A 258 -24.40 -6.68 -20.65
CA TYR A 258 -23.72 -5.40 -20.78
C TYR A 258 -22.24 -5.47 -20.36
N LEU A 259 -21.91 -6.21 -19.31
CA LEU A 259 -20.53 -6.31 -18.78
C LEU A 259 -19.57 -7.06 -19.71
N GLU A 260 -20.10 -7.72 -20.74
CA GLU A 260 -19.33 -8.38 -21.79
C GLU A 260 -19.34 -7.58 -23.11
N SER A 261 -20.07 -6.46 -23.14
CA SER A 261 -20.27 -5.64 -24.33
C SER A 261 -19.18 -4.59 -24.53
N GLU A 262 -19.01 -4.14 -25.77
CA GLU A 262 -18.17 -2.97 -26.10
C GLU A 262 -18.63 -1.70 -25.36
N ALA A 263 -19.93 -1.55 -25.13
CA ALA A 263 -20.50 -0.40 -24.43
C ALA A 263 -19.93 -0.27 -23.01
N PHE A 264 -19.80 -1.39 -22.28
CA PHE A 264 -19.19 -1.38 -20.95
C PHE A 264 -17.73 -0.91 -20.99
N PHE A 265 -16.93 -1.42 -21.94
CA PHE A 265 -15.53 -0.99 -22.07
C PHE A 265 -15.40 0.48 -22.46
N ASN A 266 -16.31 0.98 -23.30
CA ASN A 266 -16.37 2.40 -23.64
C ASN A 266 -16.75 3.25 -22.41
N ASP A 267 -17.73 2.82 -21.62
CA ASP A 267 -18.11 3.52 -20.39
C ASP A 267 -16.99 3.48 -19.35
N LEU A 268 -16.25 2.38 -19.22
CA LEU A 268 -15.18 2.26 -18.24
C LEU A 268 -13.90 3.01 -18.64
N PHE A 269 -13.46 2.86 -19.89
CA PHE A 269 -12.14 3.33 -20.32
C PHE A 269 -12.15 4.61 -21.16
N LYS A 270 -13.31 5.06 -21.64
CA LYS A 270 -13.41 6.22 -22.55
C LYS A 270 -14.38 7.31 -22.07
N SER A 271 -15.15 7.08 -21.01
CA SER A 271 -16.14 8.03 -20.54
C SER A 271 -15.52 9.23 -19.81
N TYR A 272 -16.31 10.32 -19.77
CA TYR A 272 -16.01 11.55 -19.06
C TYR A 272 -14.56 12.04 -19.27
N PRO A 273 -14.14 12.31 -20.52
CA PRO A 273 -12.78 12.78 -20.80
C PRO A 273 -12.55 14.18 -20.24
N ASN A 274 -11.28 14.47 -19.92
CA ASN A 274 -10.87 15.79 -19.48
C ASN A 274 -11.04 16.77 -20.64
N PRO A 275 -11.74 17.90 -20.45
CA PRO A 275 -11.95 18.87 -21.52
C PRO A 275 -10.65 19.45 -22.11
N GLN A 276 -9.57 19.48 -21.34
CA GLN A 276 -8.31 20.13 -21.71
C GLN A 276 -7.37 19.19 -22.46
N ASN A 277 -7.24 17.93 -22.01
CA ASN A 277 -6.25 16.99 -22.55
C ASN A 277 -6.88 15.76 -23.25
N GLY A 278 -8.19 15.57 -23.13
CA GLY A 278 -8.94 14.47 -23.74
C GLY A 278 -8.74 13.10 -23.08
N LEU A 279 -8.00 13.01 -21.97
CA LEU A 279 -7.81 11.75 -21.24
C LEU A 279 -9.11 11.34 -20.53
N PRO A 280 -9.59 10.10 -20.72
CA PRO A 280 -10.72 9.55 -19.96
C PRO A 280 -10.43 9.57 -18.46
N ILE A 281 -11.46 9.76 -17.63
CA ILE A 281 -11.31 9.91 -16.17
C ILE A 281 -10.47 8.78 -15.54
N TYR A 282 -10.65 7.56 -16.03
CA TYR A 282 -9.91 6.39 -15.56
C TYR A 282 -8.39 6.54 -15.64
N PHE A 283 -7.89 7.10 -16.75
CA PHE A 283 -6.46 7.33 -16.96
C PHE A 283 -6.03 8.68 -16.42
N ASP A 284 -6.90 9.67 -16.49
CA ASP A 284 -6.61 11.03 -16.05
C ASP A 284 -6.43 11.10 -14.53
N MET A 285 -7.21 10.35 -13.75
CA MET A 285 -7.11 10.38 -12.29
C MET A 285 -5.74 9.90 -11.80
N GLN A 286 -5.23 8.76 -12.30
CA GLN A 286 -4.07 8.04 -11.75
C GLN A 286 -2.79 8.85 -11.44
N ASN A 287 -2.56 10.00 -12.09
CA ASN A 287 -1.38 10.86 -11.86
C ASN A 287 -1.73 12.30 -11.45
N ASN A 288 -3.02 12.63 -11.36
CA ASN A 288 -3.50 13.97 -11.07
C ASN A 288 -4.27 14.02 -9.76
N VAL A 289 -5.14 13.04 -9.55
CA VAL A 289 -5.87 12.89 -8.29
C VAL A 289 -5.83 11.45 -7.85
N TYR A 290 -5.79 11.23 -6.54
CA TYR A 290 -5.67 9.90 -5.96
C TYR A 290 -4.28 9.31 -6.11
N GLU A 291 -3.54 9.32 -5.01
CA GLU A 291 -2.33 8.52 -4.88
C GLU A 291 -2.31 7.95 -3.47
N VAL A 292 -2.14 6.63 -3.38
CA VAL A 292 -1.92 5.96 -2.10
C VAL A 292 -0.50 6.30 -1.62
N PRO A 293 -0.30 6.69 -0.35
CA PRO A 293 0.98 7.20 0.12
C PRO A 293 2.12 6.18 -0.11
N VAL A 294 3.21 6.64 -0.72
CA VAL A 294 4.40 5.82 -1.01
C VAL A 294 5.23 5.56 0.24
N GLY A 295 4.99 6.29 1.34
CA GLY A 295 5.70 6.17 2.61
C GLY A 295 4.77 6.24 3.83
N GLY A 296 3.54 5.76 3.71
CA GLY A 296 2.50 5.80 4.74
C GLY A 296 1.37 4.82 4.44
N GLY A 297 0.42 4.68 5.38
CA GLY A 297 -0.85 3.99 5.14
C GLY A 297 -1.99 4.97 4.91
N SER A 298 -2.85 4.68 3.94
CA SER A 298 -4.20 5.24 3.81
C SER A 298 -5.17 4.29 4.49
N ILE A 299 -6.03 4.82 5.36
CA ILE A 299 -7.03 4.03 6.08
C ILE A 299 -8.40 4.38 5.51
N SER A 300 -9.18 3.36 5.18
CA SER A 300 -10.55 3.54 4.69
C SER A 300 -11.48 2.52 5.31
N SER A 301 -12.68 2.98 5.68
CA SER A 301 -13.69 2.15 6.34
C SER A 301 -14.81 1.80 5.37
N HIS A 302 -15.07 0.50 5.26
CA HIS A 302 -15.90 -0.11 4.23
C HIS A 302 -17.01 -0.96 4.83
N TRP A 303 -18.16 -0.97 4.16
CA TRP A 303 -19.14 -2.03 4.39
C TRP A 303 -18.65 -3.31 3.71
N PHE A 304 -18.65 -4.42 4.43
CA PHE A 304 -18.34 -5.75 3.93
C PHE A 304 -19.60 -6.61 3.89
N ALA A 305 -19.76 -7.41 2.84
CA ALA A 305 -20.84 -8.40 2.74
C ALA A 305 -20.36 -9.63 1.96
N ASP A 306 -20.95 -10.80 2.21
CA ASP A 306 -20.73 -11.95 1.35
C ASP A 306 -21.45 -11.77 0.02
N THR A 307 -20.68 -11.42 -1.01
CA THR A 307 -21.19 -11.20 -2.36
C THR A 307 -20.86 -12.33 -3.33
N SER A 308 -20.37 -13.48 -2.84
CA SER A 308 -19.94 -14.59 -3.71
C SER A 308 -21.04 -15.04 -4.68
N GLU A 309 -22.30 -14.95 -4.26
CA GLU A 309 -23.48 -15.30 -5.07
C GLU A 309 -24.02 -14.14 -5.93
N ILE A 310 -23.67 -12.88 -5.62
CA ILE A 310 -24.22 -11.68 -6.26
C ILE A 310 -23.56 -11.46 -7.62
N THR A 311 -24.07 -12.17 -8.62
CA THR A 311 -23.54 -12.18 -10.00
C THR A 311 -24.56 -11.76 -11.04
N THR A 312 -25.80 -11.48 -10.62
CA THR A 312 -26.89 -10.98 -11.46
C THR A 312 -27.60 -9.80 -10.81
N VAL A 313 -28.28 -8.99 -11.62
CA VAL A 313 -29.12 -7.86 -11.18
C VAL A 313 -30.28 -8.35 -10.32
N GLU A 314 -30.90 -9.47 -10.68
CA GLU A 314 -31.97 -10.10 -9.90
C GLU A 314 -31.50 -10.42 -8.48
N LYS A 315 -30.40 -11.18 -8.34
CA LYS A 315 -29.80 -11.50 -7.04
C LYS A 315 -29.36 -10.25 -6.28
N THR A 316 -28.92 -9.21 -7.00
CA THR A 316 -28.59 -7.90 -6.41
C THR A 316 -29.80 -7.29 -5.72
N VAL A 317 -30.95 -7.21 -6.41
CA VAL A 317 -32.19 -6.63 -5.86
C VAL A 317 -32.81 -7.50 -4.77
N GLU A 318 -32.73 -8.82 -4.89
CA GLU A 318 -33.11 -9.75 -3.81
C GLU A 318 -32.29 -9.51 -2.55
N GLN A 319 -30.96 -9.40 -2.69
CA GLN A 319 -30.07 -9.20 -1.54
C GLN A 319 -30.24 -7.79 -0.93
N LEU A 320 -30.63 -6.77 -1.72
CA LEU A 320 -30.98 -5.44 -1.20
C LEU A 320 -32.15 -5.47 -0.22
N GLN A 321 -33.02 -6.48 -0.28
CA GLN A 321 -34.09 -6.63 0.71
C GLN A 321 -33.55 -7.04 2.07
N LYS A 322 -32.38 -7.70 2.13
CA LYS A 322 -31.66 -8.05 3.35
C LYS A 322 -30.77 -6.88 3.80
N ASN A 323 -30.39 -6.87 5.08
CA ASN A 323 -29.47 -5.88 5.63
C ASN A 323 -28.27 -6.58 6.27
N GLU A 324 -27.58 -7.38 5.47
CA GLU A 324 -26.45 -8.21 5.88
C GLU A 324 -25.16 -7.53 5.43
N LYS A 325 -24.68 -6.59 6.25
CA LYS A 325 -23.39 -5.94 6.06
C LYS A 325 -22.69 -5.73 7.40
N THR A 326 -21.38 -5.90 7.39
CA THR A 326 -20.54 -5.74 8.58
C THR A 326 -19.52 -4.62 8.35
N PRO A 327 -19.15 -3.87 9.40
CA PRO A 327 -18.11 -2.88 9.29
C PRO A 327 -16.73 -3.53 9.17
N MET A 328 -15.88 -2.96 8.32
CA MET A 328 -14.51 -3.41 8.10
C MET A 328 -13.61 -2.20 7.82
N THR A 329 -12.35 -2.28 8.22
CA THR A 329 -11.34 -1.26 7.85
C THR A 329 -10.29 -1.89 6.94
N ILE A 330 -9.96 -1.18 5.86
CA ILE A 330 -8.91 -1.52 4.92
C ILE A 330 -7.79 -0.49 5.06
N VAL A 331 -6.57 -0.97 5.23
CA VAL A 331 -5.36 -0.16 5.18
C VAL A 331 -4.64 -0.40 3.86
N SER A 332 -4.45 0.67 3.10
CA SER A 332 -3.78 0.66 1.81
C SER A 332 -2.43 1.36 1.93
N TYR A 333 -1.37 0.71 1.51
CA TYR A 333 -0.04 1.32 1.50
C TYR A 333 0.73 0.88 0.26
N ALA A 334 1.89 1.48 0.05
CA ALA A 334 2.76 1.18 -1.07
C ALA A 334 3.85 0.16 -0.77
N ALA A 335 4.13 -0.69 -1.76
CA ALA A 335 5.35 -1.47 -1.83
C ALA A 335 5.99 -1.27 -3.19
N PRO A 336 7.32 -1.38 -3.24
CA PRO A 336 8.03 -1.28 -4.49
C PRO A 336 7.58 -2.41 -5.42
N ASP A 337 7.36 -2.05 -6.68
CA ASP A 337 7.16 -3.01 -7.75
C ASP A 337 8.45 -3.16 -8.55
N LEU A 338 9.08 -4.33 -8.42
CA LEU A 338 10.35 -4.65 -9.07
C LEU A 338 10.17 -5.33 -10.44
N ARG A 339 8.96 -5.39 -10.99
CA ARG A 339 8.73 -5.93 -12.34
C ARG A 339 9.34 -5.01 -13.39
N LYS A 340 10.07 -5.63 -14.32
CA LYS A 340 10.69 -4.93 -15.45
C LYS A 340 9.83 -4.84 -16.71
N VAL A 341 8.77 -5.66 -16.87
CA VAL A 341 8.20 -5.92 -18.23
C VAL A 341 6.67 -5.87 -18.37
N GLU A 342 5.85 -5.94 -17.32
CA GLU A 342 4.38 -5.99 -17.50
C GLU A 342 3.73 -4.66 -17.12
N THR A 343 3.57 -3.74 -18.07
CA THR A 343 2.95 -2.38 -17.93
C THR A 343 3.62 -1.42 -16.94
N SER A 344 4.41 -1.96 -16.00
CA SER A 344 5.32 -1.29 -15.07
C SER A 344 6.04 -0.11 -15.72
N PRO A 345 6.64 -0.26 -16.94
CA PRO A 345 7.40 0.85 -17.50
C PRO A 345 6.52 2.04 -17.90
N LEU A 346 5.26 1.83 -18.30
CA LEU A 346 4.36 2.92 -18.65
C LEU A 346 3.92 3.66 -17.38
N ASP A 347 3.62 2.93 -16.32
CA ASP A 347 3.10 3.46 -15.05
C ASP A 347 4.21 4.22 -14.29
N THR A 348 5.41 3.65 -14.18
CA THR A 348 6.58 4.34 -13.59
C THR A 348 6.99 5.57 -14.38
N ARG A 349 6.63 5.64 -15.67
CA ARG A 349 6.99 6.78 -16.54
C ARG A 349 5.90 7.81 -16.66
N SER A 350 4.66 7.49 -16.28
CA SER A 350 3.56 8.44 -16.28
C SER A 350 3.30 9.09 -14.92
N THR A 351 4.11 8.82 -13.91
CA THR A 351 3.94 9.37 -12.55
C THR A 351 4.71 10.66 -12.28
N SER A 352 4.15 11.51 -11.41
CA SER A 352 4.79 12.71 -10.87
C SER A 352 5.58 12.48 -9.59
N ASN A 353 5.74 11.21 -9.15
CA ASN A 353 6.43 10.86 -7.90
C ASN A 353 7.84 10.28 -8.16
N LYS A 354 8.88 10.91 -7.60
CA LYS A 354 10.29 10.51 -7.70
C LYS A 354 10.55 9.07 -7.25
N ILE A 355 9.90 8.63 -6.16
CA ILE A 355 10.08 7.28 -5.63
C ILE A 355 9.56 6.25 -6.64
N LEU A 356 8.46 6.57 -7.33
CA LEU A 356 7.83 5.68 -8.30
C LEU A 356 8.54 5.65 -9.64
N GLN A 357 9.21 6.74 -10.00
CA GLN A 357 10.11 6.76 -11.14
C GLN A 357 11.41 5.98 -10.88
N HIS A 358 11.80 5.79 -9.61
CA HIS A 358 13.07 5.17 -9.20
C HIS A 358 12.91 4.16 -8.06
N PRO A 359 12.12 3.08 -8.22
CA PRO A 359 11.84 2.12 -7.15
C PRO A 359 13.08 1.36 -6.65
N GLU A 360 14.16 1.32 -7.44
CA GLU A 360 15.45 0.69 -7.07
C GLU A 360 16.40 1.64 -6.31
N ALA A 361 16.21 2.97 -6.39
CA ALA A 361 17.10 3.95 -5.77
C ALA A 361 16.97 4.00 -4.25
N GLU A 362 15.90 3.42 -3.71
CA GLU A 362 15.70 3.21 -2.28
C GLU A 362 15.55 1.71 -2.00
N GLY A 363 16.54 1.10 -1.34
CA GLY A 363 16.50 -0.30 -0.85
C GLY A 363 15.50 -0.52 0.29
N THR A 364 14.25 -0.10 0.11
CA THR A 364 13.32 0.21 1.21
C THR A 364 12.10 -0.68 1.25
N LEU A 365 12.06 -1.84 0.55
CA LEU A 365 10.96 -2.79 0.65
C LEU A 365 10.56 -3.01 2.12
N GLY A 366 11.48 -3.43 3.00
CA GLY A 366 11.15 -3.61 4.42
C GLY A 366 10.75 -2.35 5.14
N LEU A 367 11.27 -1.16 4.78
CA LEU A 367 10.83 0.08 5.41
C LEU A 367 9.38 0.38 5.04
N LEU A 368 9.03 0.22 3.77
CA LEU A 368 7.68 0.44 3.26
C LEU A 368 6.68 -0.56 3.84
N LEU A 369 7.08 -1.84 3.95
CA LEU A 369 6.28 -2.85 4.65
C LEU A 369 6.09 -2.49 6.12
N THR A 370 7.16 -2.08 6.80
CA THR A 370 7.11 -1.71 8.22
C THR A 370 6.17 -0.53 8.44
N THR A 371 6.23 0.50 7.59
CA THR A 371 5.32 1.65 7.66
C THR A 371 3.86 1.26 7.39
N GLY A 372 3.60 0.38 6.41
CA GLY A 372 2.26 -0.13 6.13
C GLY A 372 1.67 -0.93 7.29
N ILE A 373 2.47 -1.84 7.85
CA ILE A 373 2.12 -2.63 9.04
C ILE A 373 1.87 -1.72 10.24
N ALA A 374 2.71 -0.70 10.45
CA ALA A 374 2.53 0.29 11.51
C ALA A 374 1.16 0.99 11.41
N ALA A 375 0.77 1.43 10.20
CA ALA A 375 -0.52 2.07 9.97
C ALA A 375 -1.70 1.13 10.27
N GLN A 376 -1.59 -0.15 9.89
CA GLN A 376 -2.60 -1.16 10.20
C GLN A 376 -2.70 -1.44 11.70
N CYS A 377 -1.57 -1.56 12.38
CA CYS A 377 -1.53 -1.74 13.84
C CYS A 377 -2.17 -0.54 14.55
N GLN A 378 -1.85 0.68 14.12
CA GLN A 378 -2.44 1.89 14.69
C GLN A 378 -3.95 1.97 14.46
N ALA A 379 -4.44 1.59 13.29
CA ALA A 379 -5.88 1.50 13.02
C ALA A 379 -6.58 0.53 13.99
N ALA A 380 -5.94 -0.61 14.27
CA ALA A 380 -6.46 -1.59 15.22
C ALA A 380 -6.45 -1.12 16.67
N ILE A 381 -5.35 -0.48 17.10
CA ILE A 381 -5.24 0.14 18.42
C ILE A 381 -6.34 1.20 18.60
N ASN A 382 -6.53 2.08 17.61
CA ASN A 382 -7.53 3.13 17.67
C ASN A 382 -8.95 2.55 17.79
N ARG A 383 -9.28 1.53 16.99
CA ARG A 383 -10.59 0.88 17.03
C ARG A 383 -10.85 0.20 18.37
N ALA A 384 -9.90 -0.59 18.87
CA ALA A 384 -10.03 -1.29 20.15
C ALA A 384 -10.16 -0.31 21.33
N THR A 385 -9.37 0.77 21.30
CA THR A 385 -9.42 1.83 22.31
C THR A 385 -10.78 2.54 22.30
N TYR A 386 -11.26 2.96 21.13
CA TYR A 386 -12.56 3.60 20.98
C TYR A 386 -13.70 2.73 21.53
N PHE A 387 -13.72 1.44 21.19
CA PHE A 387 -14.75 0.51 21.68
C PHE A 387 -14.70 0.33 23.20
N LYS A 388 -13.49 0.18 23.76
CA LYS A 388 -13.30 0.08 25.21
C LYS A 388 -13.78 1.34 25.94
N GLU A 389 -13.44 2.53 25.43
CA GLU A 389 -13.84 3.82 26.00
C GLU A 389 -15.36 4.05 25.96
N HIS A 390 -16.04 3.48 24.96
CA HIS A 390 -17.50 3.60 24.79
C HIS A 390 -18.28 2.41 25.38
N GLY A 391 -17.61 1.50 26.11
CA GLY A 391 -18.26 0.34 26.72
C GLY A 391 -18.78 -0.71 25.73
N ILE A 392 -18.26 -0.72 24.50
CA ILE A 392 -18.62 -1.69 23.45
C ILE A 392 -17.76 -2.94 23.64
N ASN A 393 -18.38 -4.05 24.03
CA ASN A 393 -17.69 -5.33 24.22
C ASN A 393 -17.57 -6.10 22.90
N GLN A 394 -16.60 -5.72 22.06
CA GLN A 394 -16.28 -6.39 20.80
C GLN A 394 -14.79 -6.58 20.62
N ALA A 395 -14.41 -7.76 20.13
CA ALA A 395 -13.04 -8.06 19.79
C ALA A 395 -12.64 -7.40 18.47
N VAL A 396 -11.34 -7.12 18.32
CA VAL A 396 -10.75 -6.58 17.10
C VAL A 396 -9.67 -7.56 16.62
N ALA A 397 -9.62 -7.80 15.31
CA ALA A 397 -8.57 -8.58 14.67
C ALA A 397 -7.84 -7.76 13.60
N ALA A 398 -6.51 -7.81 13.64
CA ALA A 398 -5.65 -7.38 12.55
C ALA A 398 -5.31 -8.58 11.65
N VAL A 399 -5.75 -8.52 10.38
CA VAL A 399 -5.49 -9.55 9.36
C VAL A 399 -4.43 -9.02 8.39
N PHE A 400 -3.21 -9.52 8.52
CA PHE A 400 -2.07 -9.12 7.71
C PHE A 400 -1.98 -9.98 6.45
N VAL A 401 -1.82 -9.35 5.29
CA VAL A 401 -1.63 -10.03 4.00
C VAL A 401 -0.25 -9.70 3.45
N MET A 402 0.53 -10.72 3.11
CA MET A 402 1.88 -10.47 2.63
C MET A 402 1.85 -9.78 1.25
N PRO A 403 2.60 -8.69 1.07
CA PRO A 403 2.78 -7.98 -0.20
C PRO A 403 3.32 -8.85 -1.35
N GLY A 404 2.45 -9.18 -2.31
CA GLY A 404 2.74 -9.36 -3.75
C GLY A 404 4.04 -10.10 -4.13
N CYS A 405 4.45 -11.09 -3.36
CA CYS A 405 5.60 -11.93 -3.69
C CYS A 405 5.28 -12.72 -4.98
N GLY A 406 6.18 -12.71 -5.96
CA GLY A 406 5.91 -13.20 -7.32
C GLY A 406 5.23 -12.16 -8.23
N ALA A 407 4.10 -11.57 -7.81
CA ALA A 407 3.39 -10.55 -8.61
C ALA A 407 4.23 -9.30 -8.87
N PHE A 408 5.13 -8.93 -7.95
CA PHE A 408 6.05 -7.80 -8.09
C PHE A 408 7.51 -8.21 -8.27
N ASN A 409 7.76 -9.51 -8.49
CA ASN A 409 9.09 -10.11 -8.49
C ASN A 409 9.92 -9.81 -7.22
N ASN A 410 9.23 -9.53 -6.10
CA ASN A 410 9.87 -9.33 -4.80
C ASN A 410 10.46 -10.65 -4.29
N PRO A 411 11.65 -10.62 -3.65
CA PRO A 411 12.32 -11.83 -3.17
C PRO A 411 11.58 -12.44 -1.97
N GLU A 412 10.84 -13.52 -2.21
CA GLU A 412 9.89 -14.15 -1.26
C GLU A 412 10.46 -14.31 0.17
N LYS A 413 11.67 -14.88 0.29
CA LYS A 413 12.32 -15.16 1.58
C LYS A 413 12.64 -13.87 2.36
N GLN A 414 13.20 -12.87 1.70
CA GLN A 414 13.56 -11.60 2.33
C GLN A 414 12.32 -10.75 2.66
N SER A 415 11.31 -10.78 1.79
CA SER A 415 10.02 -10.13 2.02
C SER A 415 9.34 -10.71 3.26
N ALA A 416 9.26 -12.04 3.37
CA ALA A 416 8.65 -12.71 4.51
C ALA A 416 9.36 -12.39 5.84
N ALA A 417 10.69 -12.40 5.87
CA ALA A 417 11.44 -12.02 7.07
C ALA A 417 11.16 -10.57 7.53
N GLN A 418 11.13 -9.63 6.58
CA GLN A 418 10.84 -8.23 6.88
C GLN A 418 9.38 -8.06 7.35
N PHE A 419 8.44 -8.72 6.68
CA PHE A 419 7.01 -8.67 7.00
C PHE A 419 6.71 -9.24 8.39
N ILE A 420 7.17 -10.46 8.68
CA ILE A 420 7.01 -11.11 9.99
C ILE A 420 7.64 -10.28 11.11
N SER A 421 8.87 -9.80 10.90
CA SER A 421 9.59 -9.09 11.96
C SER A 421 8.94 -7.75 12.29
N ALA A 422 8.38 -7.06 11.29
CA ALA A 422 7.59 -5.85 11.52
C ALA A 422 6.31 -6.13 12.32
N ILE A 423 5.56 -7.19 12.00
CA ILE A 423 4.38 -7.58 12.79
C ILE A 423 4.78 -7.92 14.23
N LYS A 424 5.84 -8.71 14.42
CA LYS A 424 6.36 -9.07 15.76
C LYS A 424 6.84 -7.87 16.57
N TYR A 425 7.33 -6.81 15.92
CA TYR A 425 7.70 -5.58 16.59
C TYR A 425 6.49 -4.87 17.20
N TYR A 426 5.37 -4.80 16.49
CA TYR A 426 4.14 -4.15 16.96
C TYR A 426 3.25 -5.05 17.84
N TYR A 427 3.43 -6.38 17.76
CA TYR A 427 2.60 -7.36 18.45
C TYR A 427 2.44 -7.14 19.97
N PRO A 428 3.47 -6.77 20.76
CA PRO A 428 3.32 -6.56 22.20
C PRO A 428 2.32 -5.44 22.57
N GLU A 429 2.10 -4.46 21.71
CA GLU A 429 1.09 -3.41 21.93
C GLU A 429 -0.31 -3.89 21.58
N LEU A 430 -0.43 -4.67 20.50
CA LEU A 430 -1.68 -5.29 20.08
C LEU A 430 -2.20 -6.29 21.13
N GLU A 431 -1.31 -7.13 21.66
CA GLU A 431 -1.64 -8.14 22.67
C GLU A 431 -2.18 -7.50 23.96
N LYS A 432 -1.58 -6.39 24.42
CA LYS A 432 -2.03 -5.65 25.62
C LYS A 432 -3.47 -5.15 25.50
N LEU A 433 -3.94 -4.89 24.28
CA LEU A 433 -5.30 -4.44 24.00
C LEU A 433 -6.24 -5.59 23.62
N GLY A 434 -5.79 -6.84 23.67
CA GLY A 434 -6.57 -8.01 23.29
C GLY A 434 -6.88 -8.07 21.79
N ILE A 435 -6.05 -7.45 20.95
CA ILE A 435 -6.21 -7.48 19.49
C ILE A 435 -5.65 -8.81 18.96
N HIS A 436 -6.48 -9.57 18.25
CA HIS A 436 -6.07 -10.82 17.63
C HIS A 436 -5.28 -10.55 16.34
N CYS A 437 -4.20 -11.30 16.11
CA CYS A 437 -3.33 -11.08 14.95
C CYS A 437 -3.30 -12.31 14.06
N TYR A 438 -3.63 -12.14 12.79
CA TYR A 438 -3.66 -13.21 11.79
C TYR A 438 -2.78 -12.85 10.60
N ILE A 439 -2.10 -13.84 10.04
CA ILE A 439 -1.41 -13.73 8.75
C ILE A 439 -2.10 -14.70 7.79
N ALA A 440 -2.69 -14.17 6.72
CA ALA A 440 -3.38 -14.97 5.72
C ALA A 440 -2.53 -15.12 4.45
N GLU A 441 -2.32 -16.36 4.01
CA GLU A 441 -1.65 -16.65 2.74
C GLU A 441 -2.29 -17.87 2.07
N TYR A 442 -2.79 -17.68 0.86
CA TYR A 442 -3.45 -18.72 0.07
C TYR A 442 -2.44 -19.61 -0.68
N ASN A 443 -1.30 -19.05 -1.08
CA ASN A 443 -0.26 -19.78 -1.79
C ASN A 443 0.56 -20.64 -0.83
N GLN A 444 0.46 -21.96 -0.98
CA GLN A 444 1.15 -22.90 -0.11
C GLN A 444 2.68 -22.71 -0.04
N LYS A 445 3.33 -22.29 -1.13
CA LYS A 445 4.77 -22.05 -1.15
C LYS A 445 5.12 -20.83 -0.30
N LEU A 446 4.43 -19.72 -0.52
CA LEU A 446 4.64 -18.50 0.27
C LEU A 446 4.25 -18.71 1.74
N TYR A 447 3.20 -19.48 2.02
CA TYR A 447 2.81 -19.84 3.39
C TYR A 447 3.95 -20.55 4.14
N LYS A 448 4.63 -21.51 3.49
CA LYS A 448 5.81 -22.19 4.08
C LYS A 448 6.95 -21.20 4.35
N VAL A 449 7.20 -20.28 3.43
CA VAL A 449 8.24 -19.25 3.60
C VAL A 449 7.90 -18.31 4.76
N LEU A 450 6.64 -17.94 4.93
CA LEU A 450 6.15 -17.15 6.07
C LEU A 450 6.29 -17.92 7.38
N ALA A 451 5.97 -19.21 7.41
CA ALA A 451 6.14 -20.06 8.58
C ALA A 451 7.62 -20.17 8.99
N GLU A 452 8.51 -20.45 8.04
CA GLU A 452 9.95 -20.49 8.28
C GLU A 452 10.49 -19.15 8.81
N ALA A 453 10.03 -18.02 8.25
CA ALA A 453 10.39 -16.69 8.73
C ALA A 453 9.84 -16.41 10.13
N ASN A 454 8.63 -16.86 10.43
CA ASN A 454 8.01 -16.77 11.76
C ASN A 454 8.78 -17.56 12.82
N ASP A 455 9.41 -18.67 12.46
CA ASP A 455 10.24 -19.44 13.40
C ASP A 455 11.66 -18.87 13.52
N SER A 456 12.18 -18.24 12.46
CA SER A 456 13.59 -17.83 12.38
C SER A 456 13.88 -16.41 12.86
N PHE A 457 12.91 -15.49 12.84
CA PHE A 457 13.10 -14.09 13.22
C PHE A 457 12.13 -13.67 14.33
N ASN A 458 12.59 -12.82 15.26
CA ASN A 458 11.71 -12.09 16.18
C ASN A 458 11.52 -10.65 15.68
N SER A 459 11.50 -9.67 16.58
CA SER A 459 11.22 -8.27 16.28
C SER A 459 12.45 -7.44 15.90
N GLU A 460 13.66 -8.01 15.89
CA GLU A 460 14.91 -7.24 15.79
C GLU A 460 15.04 -6.54 14.43
N LEU A 461 14.65 -7.21 13.34
CA LEU A 461 14.68 -6.62 12.00
C LEU A 461 13.61 -5.54 11.83
N GLY A 462 12.41 -5.76 12.39
CA GLY A 462 11.36 -4.74 12.48
C GLY A 462 11.81 -3.50 13.26
N GLN A 463 12.50 -3.71 14.38
CA GLN A 463 13.08 -2.61 15.18
C GLN A 463 14.16 -1.85 14.41
N LEU A 464 15.02 -2.54 13.64
CA LEU A 464 16.00 -1.88 12.78
C LEU A 464 15.31 -1.04 11.69
N ASN A 465 14.26 -1.57 11.06
CA ASN A 465 13.48 -0.81 10.07
C ASN A 465 12.87 0.44 10.69
N GLU A 466 12.22 0.33 11.84
CA GLU A 466 11.68 1.48 12.59
C GLU A 466 12.75 2.51 12.95
N THR A 467 13.92 2.05 13.37
CA THR A 467 15.06 2.92 13.64
C THR A 467 15.45 3.71 12.40
N ILE A 468 15.60 3.03 11.26
CA ILE A 468 15.97 3.65 9.97
C ILE A 468 14.88 4.60 9.46
N ILE A 469 13.60 4.27 9.64
CA ILE A 469 12.47 5.12 9.25
C ILE A 469 12.51 6.45 10.01
N ARG A 470 12.86 6.43 11.30
CA ARG A 470 12.89 7.62 12.16
C ARG A 470 14.16 8.46 12.00
N MET A 471 15.18 7.98 11.28
CA MET A 471 16.42 8.72 11.06
C MET A 471 16.22 9.92 10.15
N THR A 472 16.70 11.08 10.59
CA THR A 472 16.63 12.34 9.84
C THR A 472 17.86 12.62 8.97
N ASP A 473 19.02 12.01 9.28
CA ASP A 473 20.24 12.15 8.48
C ASP A 473 20.18 11.23 7.24
N PRO A 474 20.08 11.78 6.02
CA PRO A 474 19.89 10.98 4.81
C PRO A 474 21.11 10.13 4.46
N GLU A 475 22.33 10.62 4.74
CA GLU A 475 23.57 9.91 4.41
C GLU A 475 23.78 8.73 5.36
N LEU A 476 23.55 8.95 6.66
CA LEU A 476 23.61 7.90 7.66
C LEU A 476 22.50 6.87 7.46
N ARG A 477 21.29 7.31 7.10
CA ARG A 477 20.16 6.44 6.75
C ARG A 477 20.50 5.53 5.58
N ALA A 478 21.09 6.07 4.50
CA ALA A 478 21.52 5.26 3.35
C ALA A 478 22.56 4.19 3.71
N LYS A 479 23.53 4.54 4.58
CA LYS A 479 24.53 3.58 5.08
C LYS A 479 23.89 2.49 5.95
N ALA A 480 22.93 2.84 6.80
CA ALA A 480 22.19 1.87 7.61
C ALA A 480 21.34 0.92 6.75
N ILE A 481 20.66 1.46 5.73
CA ILE A 481 19.95 0.65 4.72
C ILE A 481 20.90 -0.34 4.06
N THR A 482 22.09 0.12 3.64
CA THR A 482 23.09 -0.76 3.00
C THR A 482 23.48 -1.94 3.90
N VAL A 483 23.75 -1.71 5.19
CA VAL A 483 24.05 -2.79 6.14
C VAL A 483 22.89 -3.77 6.25
N LYS A 484 21.67 -3.27 6.43
CA LYS A 484 20.44 -4.09 6.52
C LYS A 484 20.26 -4.97 5.28
N GLU A 485 20.40 -4.41 4.07
CA GLU A 485 20.26 -5.16 2.82
C GLU A 485 21.34 -6.26 2.69
N LYS A 486 22.58 -5.99 3.12
CA LYS A 486 23.64 -7.03 3.13
C LYS A 486 23.37 -8.16 4.13
N ILE A 487 22.74 -7.87 5.26
CA ILE A 487 22.27 -8.91 6.20
C ILE A 487 21.17 -9.74 5.56
N LEU A 488 20.22 -9.12 4.85
CA LEU A 488 19.15 -9.83 4.13
C LEU A 488 19.66 -10.68 2.98
N GLU A 489 20.72 -10.25 2.26
CA GLU A 489 21.40 -11.07 1.24
C GLU A 489 22.00 -12.35 1.84
N LEU A 490 22.59 -12.27 3.03
CA LEU A 490 23.11 -13.45 3.75
C LEU A 490 21.99 -14.40 4.17
N TYR A 491 20.87 -13.86 4.68
CA TYR A 491 19.69 -14.67 5.00
C TYR A 491 19.16 -15.43 3.78
N ALA A 492 19.07 -14.75 2.63
CA ALA A 492 18.65 -15.37 1.38
C ALA A 492 19.56 -16.55 0.97
N LYS A 493 20.85 -16.47 1.30
CA LYS A 493 21.85 -17.52 1.03
C LYS A 493 21.91 -18.64 2.09
N GLY A 494 21.10 -18.56 3.14
CA GLY A 494 20.97 -19.63 4.14
C GLY A 494 21.97 -19.53 5.29
N GLU A 495 22.57 -18.36 5.53
CA GLU A 495 23.39 -18.11 6.72
C GLU A 495 22.55 -18.23 8.01
N GLN A 496 23.22 -18.61 9.11
CA GLN A 496 22.56 -18.88 10.39
C GLN A 496 21.89 -17.63 10.99
N SER A 497 20.65 -17.78 11.45
CA SER A 497 19.84 -16.66 12.00
C SER A 497 20.50 -15.98 13.20
N GLU A 498 21.19 -16.71 14.08
CA GLU A 498 21.87 -16.14 15.25
C GLU A 498 22.93 -15.08 14.89
N LEU A 499 23.74 -15.36 13.87
CA LEU A 499 24.77 -14.42 13.38
C LEU A 499 24.11 -13.16 12.82
N LEU A 500 23.02 -13.32 12.07
CA LEU A 500 22.28 -12.22 11.47
C LEU A 500 21.63 -11.35 12.55
N ILE A 501 20.94 -11.97 13.53
CA ILE A 501 20.30 -11.29 14.67
C ILE A 501 21.33 -10.50 15.48
N LYS A 502 22.54 -11.06 15.69
CA LYS A 502 23.64 -10.34 16.35
C LYS A 502 23.97 -9.05 15.60
N HIS A 503 24.17 -9.12 14.29
CA HIS A 503 24.53 -7.93 13.51
C HIS A 503 23.39 -6.91 13.38
N ILE A 504 22.14 -7.37 13.28
CA ILE A 504 20.96 -6.50 13.34
C ILE A 504 20.94 -5.74 14.67
N THR A 505 21.04 -6.47 15.78
CA THR A 505 21.00 -5.88 17.13
C THR A 505 22.13 -4.88 17.35
N GLN A 506 23.36 -5.23 16.97
CA GLN A 506 24.51 -4.32 17.10
C GLN A 506 24.33 -3.06 16.25
N THR A 507 23.81 -3.19 15.03
CA THR A 507 23.53 -2.05 14.15
C THR A 507 22.47 -1.15 14.77
N THR A 508 21.34 -1.71 15.23
CA THR A 508 20.27 -0.95 15.90
C THR A 508 20.79 -0.23 17.15
N GLN A 509 21.55 -0.92 18.00
CA GLN A 509 22.13 -0.31 19.20
C GLN A 509 23.13 0.80 18.86
N LEU A 510 23.96 0.63 17.82
CA LEU A 510 24.90 1.65 17.38
C LEU A 510 24.19 2.94 16.92
N LEU A 511 23.03 2.79 16.27
CA LEU A 511 22.22 3.88 15.76
C LEU A 511 21.39 4.58 16.84
N THR A 512 20.99 3.87 17.89
CA THR A 512 20.05 4.37 18.91
C THR A 512 20.70 4.75 20.24
N MET A 513 21.86 4.18 20.58
CA MET A 513 22.45 4.36 21.91
C MET A 513 23.02 5.78 22.08
N PRO A 514 22.75 6.47 23.20
CA PRO A 514 23.32 7.79 23.46
C PRO A 514 24.84 7.72 23.69
N PRO A 515 25.57 8.82 23.46
CA PRO A 515 27.01 8.90 23.75
C PRO A 515 27.34 8.47 25.19
N SER A 516 28.11 7.39 25.34
CA SER A 516 28.49 6.83 26.64
C SER A 516 29.70 5.89 26.49
N PRO A 517 30.40 5.53 27.58
CA PRO A 517 31.45 4.51 27.54
C PRO A 517 30.94 3.17 26.98
N LYS A 518 29.67 2.83 27.24
CA LYS A 518 29.01 1.66 26.67
C LYS A 518 28.87 1.75 25.15
N ARG A 519 28.46 2.91 24.62
CA ARG A 519 28.42 3.14 23.17
C ARG A 519 29.80 3.05 22.55
N HIS A 520 30.83 3.61 23.19
CA HIS A 520 32.21 3.52 22.69
C HIS A 520 32.69 2.07 22.61
N ALA A 521 32.47 1.28 23.66
CA ALA A 521 32.79 -0.15 23.66
C ALA A 521 32.03 -0.90 22.55
N LEU A 522 30.74 -0.61 22.36
CA LEU A 522 29.94 -1.16 21.26
C LEU A 522 30.50 -0.77 19.89
N THR A 523 30.91 0.48 19.68
CA THR A 523 31.50 0.94 18.43
C THR A 523 32.81 0.19 18.12
N LEU A 524 33.67 0.00 19.12
CA LEU A 524 34.91 -0.77 18.97
C LEU A 524 34.63 -2.25 18.65
N GLU A 525 33.66 -2.86 19.32
CA GLU A 525 33.25 -4.24 19.01
C GLU A 525 32.67 -4.35 17.59
N TYR A 526 31.81 -3.42 17.20
CA TYR A 526 31.21 -3.35 15.87
C TYR A 526 32.28 -3.23 14.79
N GLN A 527 33.28 -2.36 14.98
CA GLN A 527 34.41 -2.21 14.07
C GLN A 527 35.30 -3.45 14.02
N LYS A 528 35.54 -4.12 15.16
CA LYS A 528 36.28 -5.38 15.20
C LYS A 528 35.55 -6.46 14.38
N ASN A 529 34.24 -6.59 14.57
CA ASN A 529 33.41 -7.53 13.82
C ASN A 529 33.39 -7.18 12.32
N ALA A 530 33.25 -5.90 11.96
CA ALA A 530 33.30 -5.42 10.58
C ALA A 530 34.64 -5.75 9.89
N ASN A 531 35.76 -5.55 10.59
CA ASN A 531 37.10 -5.89 10.09
C ASN A 531 37.25 -7.39 9.87
N LEU A 532 36.85 -8.22 10.84
CA LEU A 532 36.86 -9.69 10.71
C LEU A 532 36.04 -10.15 9.49
N LEU A 533 34.85 -9.61 9.31
CA LEU A 533 33.98 -9.93 8.17
C LEU A 533 34.58 -9.47 6.83
N SER A 534 35.17 -8.26 6.77
CA SER A 534 35.78 -7.71 5.55
C SER A 534 36.97 -8.51 5.02
N LYS A 535 37.59 -9.32 5.89
CA LYS A 535 38.71 -10.22 5.57
C LYS A 535 38.25 -11.66 5.27
N ASN A 536 36.95 -11.92 5.27
CA ASN A 536 36.40 -13.24 5.00
C ASN A 536 36.50 -13.59 3.50
N ASN A 537 36.74 -14.86 3.19
CA ASN A 537 36.83 -15.36 1.81
C ASN A 537 35.46 -15.44 1.12
N ASN A 538 34.37 -15.48 1.88
CA ASN A 538 33.01 -15.39 1.34
C ASN A 538 32.71 -13.93 0.98
N SER A 539 32.50 -13.66 -0.31
CA SER A 539 32.28 -12.32 -0.87
C SER A 539 31.09 -11.58 -0.26
N VAL A 540 30.08 -12.30 0.24
CA VAL A 540 28.87 -11.70 0.84
C VAL A 540 29.14 -11.25 2.26
N LEU A 541 29.82 -12.09 3.05
CA LEU A 541 30.27 -11.74 4.40
C LEU A 541 31.29 -10.58 4.35
N GLN A 542 32.18 -10.60 3.36
CA GLN A 542 33.09 -9.50 3.09
C GLN A 542 32.33 -8.20 2.75
N SER A 543 31.31 -8.26 1.90
CA SER A 543 30.50 -7.11 1.55
C SER A 543 29.75 -6.52 2.76
N LEU A 544 29.21 -7.38 3.63
CA LEU A 544 28.64 -6.95 4.91
C LEU A 544 29.70 -6.25 5.78
N GLY A 545 30.89 -6.84 5.91
CA GLY A 545 31.99 -6.26 6.69
C GLY A 545 32.38 -4.85 6.23
N PHE A 546 32.44 -4.62 4.91
CA PHE A 546 32.67 -3.29 4.35
C PHE A 546 31.53 -2.32 4.66
N ALA A 547 30.27 -2.73 4.47
CA ALA A 547 29.12 -1.89 4.79
C ALA A 547 29.09 -1.48 6.27
N MET A 548 29.35 -2.44 7.16
CA MET A 548 29.44 -2.20 8.60
C MET A 548 30.60 -1.23 8.93
N MET A 549 31.77 -1.39 8.31
CA MET A 549 32.90 -0.49 8.55
C MET A 549 32.57 0.96 8.15
N VAL A 550 31.95 1.16 6.99
CA VAL A 550 31.51 2.48 6.51
C VAL A 550 30.50 3.11 7.46
N LEU A 551 29.49 2.35 7.91
CA LEU A 551 28.52 2.84 8.88
C LEU A 551 29.18 3.20 10.22
N GLY A 552 30.05 2.33 10.74
CA GLY A 552 30.75 2.53 12.01
C GLY A 552 31.62 3.78 12.03
N LEU A 553 32.30 4.09 10.92
CA LEU A 553 33.07 5.33 10.76
C LEU A 553 32.15 6.55 10.72
N ALA A 554 31.06 6.50 9.95
CA ALA A 554 30.11 7.60 9.84
C ALA A 554 29.49 7.96 11.22
N VAL A 555 29.10 6.96 12.00
CA VAL A 555 28.54 7.18 13.35
C VAL A 555 29.54 7.87 14.28
N MET A 556 30.84 7.56 14.18
CA MET A 556 31.87 8.24 14.98
C MET A 556 32.07 9.71 14.58
N VAL A 557 31.98 10.02 13.29
CA VAL A 557 32.18 11.39 12.77
C VAL A 557 30.98 12.28 13.08
N VAL A 558 29.75 11.78 12.93
CA VAL A 558 28.53 12.58 13.09
C VAL A 558 28.16 12.80 14.57
N GLY A 559 28.72 12.02 15.50
CA GLY A 559 28.57 12.28 16.95
C GLY A 559 27.11 12.36 17.42
N VAL A 560 26.22 11.57 16.82
CA VAL A 560 24.76 11.78 16.89
C VAL A 560 24.26 11.72 18.34
N SER A 561 23.91 12.88 18.87
CA SER A 561 22.98 13.08 19.98
C SER A 561 21.59 13.25 19.36
N PHE A 562 20.71 12.27 19.55
CA PHE A 562 19.29 12.24 19.13
C PHE A 562 18.97 12.43 17.63
N ALA A 563 18.99 11.34 16.85
CA ALA A 563 18.30 11.27 15.56
C ALA A 563 16.83 10.80 15.66
N LEU A 564 16.23 10.76 16.86
CA LEU A 564 14.91 10.15 17.12
C LEU A 564 13.78 11.15 17.48
N THR A 565 13.94 12.46 17.22
CA THR A 565 12.86 13.42 17.56
C THR A 565 11.86 13.58 16.41
N GLY A 566 10.93 12.62 16.34
CA GLY A 566 9.66 12.74 15.62
C GLY A 566 8.49 12.69 16.60
N VAL A 567 8.11 13.86 17.15
CA VAL A 567 6.93 14.17 17.98
C VAL A 567 6.98 13.78 19.47
N GLY A 568 7.17 14.80 20.35
CA GLY A 568 6.54 14.83 21.69
C GLY A 568 7.44 14.77 22.95
N LEU A 569 8.36 15.73 23.16
CA LEU A 569 8.63 16.42 24.45
C LEU A 569 9.92 17.25 24.35
N LEU A 570 9.75 18.58 24.29
CA LEU A 570 10.83 19.54 24.50
C LEU A 570 11.11 19.64 26.01
N THR A 571 12.35 19.42 26.40
CA THR A 571 13.00 20.30 27.40
C THR A 571 14.43 20.57 26.96
N SER A 572 14.62 21.82 26.54
CA SER A 572 15.86 22.51 26.22
C SER A 572 16.91 22.43 27.34
N GLY A 573 18.18 22.22 26.98
CA GLY A 573 19.33 22.61 27.81
C GLY A 573 20.57 21.73 27.67
N ALA A 574 21.68 22.33 27.22
CA ALA A 574 23.07 21.83 27.21
C ALA A 574 23.51 20.94 26.02
N ILE A 575 23.69 21.59 24.86
CA ILE A 575 24.72 21.20 23.89
C ILE A 575 25.98 22.01 24.24
N THR A 576 27.16 21.40 24.06
CA THR A 576 28.53 21.96 24.13
C THR A 576 29.34 21.69 25.41
N ALA A 577 29.93 20.49 25.52
CA ALA A 577 31.29 20.26 26.04
C ALA A 577 31.62 18.77 25.98
N GLY A 578 32.50 18.33 25.07
CA GLY A 578 33.01 16.96 25.10
C GLY A 578 33.56 16.39 23.79
N GLY A 579 33.41 17.08 22.66
CA GLY A 579 33.77 16.56 21.33
C GLY A 579 35.27 16.48 20.99
N PHE A 580 36.15 17.09 21.77
CA PHE A 580 37.58 17.17 21.40
C PHE A 580 38.49 16.09 22.02
N GLY A 581 37.98 15.25 22.94
CA GLY A 581 38.81 14.25 23.64
C GLY A 581 38.95 12.89 22.94
N LEU A 582 38.07 12.54 22.00
CA LEU A 582 37.95 11.19 21.43
C LEU A 582 38.65 10.98 20.08
N LEU A 583 39.15 12.05 19.45
CA LEU A 583 39.91 11.95 18.19
C LEU A 583 41.31 11.35 18.39
N ALA A 584 41.88 11.40 19.60
CA ALA A 584 43.24 10.94 19.85
C ALA A 584 43.38 9.41 19.95
N THR A 585 42.35 8.69 20.38
CA THR A 585 42.38 7.22 20.54
C THR A 585 42.03 6.45 19.26
N GLY A 586 41.27 7.06 18.34
CA GLY A 586 40.88 6.42 17.07
C GLY A 586 41.98 6.39 16.00
N ILE A 587 42.92 7.35 16.02
CA ILE A 587 44.01 7.45 15.03
C ILE A 587 45.09 6.37 15.26
N GLY A 588 45.25 5.88 16.49
CA GLY A 588 46.25 4.87 16.84
C GLY A 588 46.02 3.47 16.23
N LEU A 589 44.78 3.14 15.86
CA LEU A 589 44.44 1.82 15.29
C LEU A 589 44.66 1.72 13.77
N PHE A 590 44.97 2.83 13.08
CA PHE A 590 45.09 2.87 11.62
C PHE A 590 46.44 3.39 11.10
N SER A 591 47.46 3.50 11.95
CA SER A 591 48.77 4.00 11.54
C SER A 591 49.67 2.95 10.85
N ASN A 592 49.28 1.66 10.78
CA ASN A 592 50.22 0.61 10.34
C ASN A 592 49.82 -0.32 9.18
N GLU A 593 48.77 -0.05 8.40
CA GLU A 593 48.59 -0.75 7.11
C GLU A 593 48.36 0.23 5.95
N LYS A 594 49.44 0.42 5.18
CA LYS A 594 49.54 0.89 3.78
C LYS A 594 48.51 1.94 3.33
N LYS A 595 48.95 3.21 3.40
CA LYS A 595 48.41 4.44 2.79
C LYS A 595 48.02 4.39 1.29
N LYS A 596 48.06 3.24 0.62
CA LYS A 596 47.64 3.08 -0.78
C LYS A 596 46.13 2.87 -0.95
N ASN A 597 45.44 2.19 -0.02
CA ASN A 597 44.00 1.89 -0.19
C ASN A 597 43.07 3.03 0.26
N ILE A 598 43.51 3.88 1.19
CA ILE A 598 42.72 5.03 1.67
C ILE A 598 42.72 6.16 0.64
N ALA A 599 43.83 6.35 -0.08
CA ALA A 599 43.90 7.33 -1.17
C ALA A 599 42.94 6.94 -2.32
N THR A 600 42.84 5.65 -2.66
CA THR A 600 41.89 5.16 -3.68
C THR A 600 40.43 5.30 -3.23
N LEU A 601 40.13 5.15 -1.93
CA LEU A 601 38.79 5.42 -1.38
C LEU A 601 38.44 6.91 -1.39
N SER A 602 39.40 7.80 -1.09
CA SER A 602 39.21 9.25 -1.17
C SER A 602 39.00 9.73 -2.61
N GLU A 603 39.64 9.09 -3.59
CA GLU A 603 39.55 9.45 -5.01
C GLU A 603 38.22 8.97 -5.62
N ASN A 604 37.72 7.81 -5.21
CA ASN A 604 36.38 7.32 -5.54
C ASN A 604 35.26 8.16 -4.89
N LEU A 605 35.48 8.66 -3.67
CA LEU A 605 34.57 9.61 -3.00
C LEU A 605 34.51 10.97 -3.73
N ARG A 606 35.63 11.43 -4.29
CA ARG A 606 35.68 12.70 -5.04
C ARG A 606 35.01 12.61 -6.42
N LEU A 607 35.03 11.43 -7.05
CA LEU A 607 34.33 11.16 -8.31
C LEU A 607 32.82 10.89 -8.13
N SER A 608 32.34 10.75 -6.89
CA SER A 608 30.92 10.57 -6.56
C SER A 608 30.20 11.90 -6.23
N CYS A 609 30.86 13.04 -6.47
CA CYS A 609 30.33 14.40 -6.21
C CYS A 609 30.38 15.30 -7.45
N ILE A 610 30.22 14.73 -8.65
CA ILE A 610 29.82 15.45 -9.87
C ILE A 610 28.55 14.82 -10.42
#